data_AF-A0A2A9E3L4-F1
#
_entry.id   AF-A0A2A9E3L4-F1
#
_cell.length_a   1.000
_cell.length_b   1.000
_cell.length_c   1.000
_cell.angle_alpha   90.00
_cell.angle_beta   90.00
_cell.angle_gamma   90.00
#
_symmetry.space_group_name_H-M   'P 1'
#
loop_
_entity.id
_entity.type
_entity.pdbx_description
1 polymer ?
#
loop_
_entity_poly.entity_id
_entity_poly.type
_entity_poly.pdbx_seq_one_letter_code
_entity_poly.pdbx_strand_id
1 'polypeptide(L)'
;MNSSWADGGYEDRDPGPSRAARTTLTVLVLLVTALSAVVYLKFGLDQSRDECYRDAPRGTSVDEITTGLRWLPPGYDCSYDS
;
A
#
# COMPACT_ATOMS: atom_id res chain seq x y z
N MET A 1 -61.58 13.09 -18.74
CA MET A 1 -60.41 12.20 -18.70
C MET A 1 -59.17 13.06 -18.86
N ASN A 2 -58.50 13.37 -17.75
CA ASN A 2 -57.28 14.18 -17.74
C ASN A 2 -56.11 13.23 -17.52
N SER A 3 -55.22 13.14 -18.50
CA SER A 3 -54.08 12.22 -18.53
C SER A 3 -52.94 12.74 -17.65
N SER A 4 -52.95 12.39 -16.36
CA SER A 4 -51.90 12.72 -15.38
C SER A 4 -50.65 11.82 -15.46
N TRP A 5 -50.49 11.07 -16.55
CA TRP A 5 -49.37 10.12 -16.73
C TRP A 5 -48.17 10.74 -17.46
N ALA A 6 -48.25 12.03 -17.81
CA ALA A 6 -47.18 12.79 -18.45
C ALA A 6 -46.24 13.52 -17.46
N ASP A 7 -46.49 13.40 -16.14
CA ASP A 7 -45.48 13.71 -15.13
C ASP A 7 -44.49 12.55 -15.09
N GLY A 8 -43.76 12.40 -16.20
CA GLY A 8 -42.68 11.45 -16.35
C GLY A 8 -41.74 11.61 -15.19
N GLY A 9 -41.46 10.49 -14.52
CA GLY A 9 -40.61 10.39 -13.35
C GLY A 9 -39.28 11.10 -13.55
N TYR A 10 -39.22 12.37 -13.16
CA TYR A 10 -38.03 12.93 -12.59
C TYR A 10 -38.05 12.44 -11.15
N GLU A 11 -37.73 11.15 -10.95
CA GLU A 11 -37.12 10.74 -9.70
C GLU A 11 -36.02 11.77 -9.45
N ASP A 12 -36.18 12.51 -8.36
CA ASP A 12 -35.29 13.56 -7.90
C ASP A 12 -33.94 12.89 -7.63
N ARG A 13 -33.19 12.69 -8.70
CA ARG A 13 -31.93 11.97 -8.68
C ARG A 13 -30.97 12.99 -8.11
N ASP A 14 -30.82 12.94 -6.78
CA ASP A 14 -29.90 13.78 -6.03
C ASP A 14 -28.66 14.05 -6.88
N PRO A 15 -28.27 15.32 -7.10
CA PRO A 15 -27.17 15.63 -7.99
C PRO A 15 -25.95 14.86 -7.51
N GLY A 16 -25.54 13.85 -8.29
CA GLY A 16 -24.44 12.98 -7.94
C GLY A 16 -23.18 13.81 -7.67
N PRO A 17 -22.21 13.25 -6.93
CA PRO A 17 -21.05 14.00 -6.45
C PRO A 17 -20.38 14.77 -7.58
N SER A 18 -20.05 16.04 -7.31
CA SER A 18 -19.45 16.95 -8.30
C SER A 18 -18.16 16.36 -8.87
N ARG A 19 -17.79 16.75 -10.11
CA ARG A 19 -16.56 16.26 -10.76
C ARG A 19 -15.32 16.49 -9.89
N ALA A 20 -15.27 17.63 -9.19
CA ALA A 20 -14.22 17.95 -8.24
C ALA A 20 -14.20 16.96 -7.07
N ALA A 21 -15.37 16.68 -6.46
CA ALA A 21 -15.47 15.73 -5.36
C ALA A 21 -15.00 14.32 -5.75
N ARG A 22 -15.38 13.84 -6.95
CA ARG A 22 -14.92 12.54 -7.46
C ARG A 22 -13.40 12.52 -7.65
N THR A 23 -12.83 13.58 -8.22
CA THR A 23 -11.38 13.68 -8.47
C THR A 23 -10.60 13.69 -7.15
N THR A 24 -11.03 14.48 -6.18
CA THR A 24 -10.41 14.54 -4.85
C THR A 24 -10.47 13.18 -4.15
N LEU A 25 -11.61 12.50 -4.22
CA LEU A 25 -11.76 11.15 -3.66
C LEU A 25 -10.79 10.17 -4.33
N THR A 26 -10.69 10.16 -5.66
CA THR A 26 -9.75 9.29 -6.38
C THR A 26 -8.31 9.57 -5.97
N VAL A 27 -7.91 10.84 -5.88
CA VAL A 27 -6.56 11.22 -5.44
C VAL A 27 -6.31 10.74 -4.00
N LEU A 28 -7.27 10.93 -3.09
CA LEU A 28 -7.15 10.43 -1.71
C LEU A 28 -6.99 8.92 -1.66
N VAL A 29 -7.79 8.18 -2.43
CA VAL A 29 -7.69 6.72 -2.52
C VAL A 29 -6.29 6.33 -3.00
N LEU A 30 -5.80 6.94 -4.08
CA LEU A 30 -4.46 6.66 -4.60
C LEU A 30 -3.35 6.95 -3.59
N LEU A 31 -3.44 8.07 -2.88
CA LEU A 31 -2.46 8.43 -1.84
C LEU A 31 -2.48 7.45 -0.68
N VAL A 32 -3.67 7.07 -0.19
CA VAL A 32 -3.81 6.08 0.88
C VAL A 32 -3.26 4.72 0.43
N THR A 33 -3.62 4.26 -0.77
CA THR A 33 -3.10 3.01 -1.31
C THR A 33 -1.58 3.03 -1.47
N ALA A 34 -1.01 4.13 -1.96
CA ALA A 34 0.44 4.28 -2.09
C ALA A 34 1.14 4.24 -0.71
N LEU A 35 0.60 4.96 0.28
CA LEU A 35 1.11 4.94 1.65
C LEU A 35 1.04 3.54 2.25
N SER A 36 -0.09 2.84 2.08
CA SER A 36 -0.25 1.46 2.55
C SER A 36 0.76 0.51 1.90
N ALA A 37 1.02 0.63 0.61
CA ALA A 37 2.02 -0.18 -0.09
C ALA A 37 3.43 0.07 0.45
N VAL A 38 3.80 1.33 0.71
CA VAL A 38 5.10 1.67 1.30
C VAL A 38 5.25 1.10 2.72
N VAL A 39 4.21 1.22 3.55
CA VAL A 39 4.20 0.66 4.91
C VAL A 39 4.33 -0.87 4.88
N TYR A 40 3.59 -1.52 3.99
CA TYR A 40 3.67 -2.97 3.82
C TYR A 40 5.08 -3.42 3.41
N LEU A 41 5.70 -2.72 2.45
CA LEU A 41 7.08 -3.00 2.04
C LEU A 41 8.06 -2.82 3.20
N LYS A 42 7.90 -1.77 4.02
CA LYS A 42 8.75 -1.57 5.20
C LYS A 42 8.68 -2.75 6.18
N PHE A 43 7.49 -3.23 6.51
CA PHE A 43 7.35 -4.37 7.43
C PHE A 43 8.04 -5.62 6.90
N GLY A 44 7.92 -5.91 5.60
CA GLY A 44 8.62 -7.06 4.98
C GLY A 44 10.15 -6.90 5.01
N LEU A 45 10.65 -5.68 4.77
CA LEU A 45 12.08 -5.37 4.83
C LEU A 45 12.62 -5.52 6.27
N ASP A 46 11.93 -4.96 7.26
CA ASP A 46 12.33 -5.05 8.67
C ASP A 46 12.36 -6.52 9.12
N GLN A 47 11.33 -7.30 8.78
CA GLN A 47 11.29 -8.72 9.09
C GLN A 47 12.47 -9.48 8.46
N SER A 48 12.76 -9.25 7.18
CA SER A 48 13.88 -9.91 6.51
C SER A 48 15.24 -9.54 7.11
N ARG A 49 15.40 -8.31 7.61
CA ARG A 49 16.62 -7.86 8.27
C ARG A 49 16.78 -8.54 9.64
N ASP A 50 15.71 -8.63 10.41
CA ASP A 50 15.71 -9.28 11.72
C ASP A 50 15.99 -10.78 11.61
N GLU A 51 15.49 -11.43 10.54
CA GLU A 51 15.82 -12.83 10.21
C GLU A 51 17.32 -13.03 10.02
N CYS A 52 18.01 -12.08 9.38
CA CYS A 52 19.45 -12.17 9.18
C CYS A 52 20.28 -12.11 10.46
N TYR A 53 19.88 -11.24 11.39
CA TYR A 53 20.51 -11.16 12.71
C TYR A 53 20.24 -12.41 13.54
N ARG A 54 19.03 -12.99 13.40
CA ARG A 54 18.66 -14.22 14.10
C ARG A 54 19.39 -15.45 13.57
N ASP A 55 19.59 -15.53 12.26
CA ASP A 55 20.19 -16.69 11.59
C ASP A 55 21.72 -16.59 11.51
N ALA A 56 22.30 -15.50 12.02
CA ALA A 56 23.74 -15.30 12.08
C ALA A 56 24.45 -16.42 12.86
N PRO A 57 25.59 -16.94 12.34
CA PRO A 57 26.40 -17.91 13.07
C PRO A 57 26.83 -17.42 14.46
N ARG A 58 26.98 -18.35 15.41
CA ARG A 58 27.41 -17.98 16.77
C ARG A 58 28.80 -17.36 16.75
N GLY A 59 28.89 -16.13 17.25
CA GLY A 59 30.14 -15.37 17.33
C GLY A 59 30.26 -14.28 16.26
N THR A 60 29.37 -14.24 15.26
CA THR A 60 29.33 -13.15 14.29
C THR A 60 28.87 -11.86 14.95
N SER A 61 29.67 -10.80 14.84
CA SER A 61 29.30 -9.48 15.32
C SER A 61 28.29 -8.82 14.37
N VAL A 62 27.48 -7.86 14.85
CA VAL A 62 26.54 -7.12 13.99
C VAL A 62 27.24 -6.35 12.87
N ASP A 63 28.52 -6.02 13.06
CA ASP A 63 29.34 -5.31 12.08
C ASP A 63 29.88 -6.23 10.96
N GLU A 64 29.85 -7.54 11.17
CA GLU A 64 30.24 -8.57 10.18
C GLU A 64 29.07 -9.02 9.28
N ILE A 65 27.86 -8.49 9.53
CA ILE A 65 26.64 -8.82 8.78
C ILE A 65 26.43 -7.78 7.69
N THR A 66 26.69 -8.17 6.44
CA THR A 66 26.43 -7.33 5.28
C THR A 66 25.01 -7.61 4.76
N THR A 67 24.21 -6.55 4.59
CA THR A 67 22.84 -6.65 4.06
C THR A 67 22.74 -5.98 2.69
N GLY A 68 22.29 -6.73 1.68
CA GLY A 68 22.03 -6.26 0.33
C GLY A 68 20.53 -6.15 0.07
N LEU A 69 20.07 -5.01 -0.45
CA LEU A 69 18.66 -4.85 -0.78
C LEU A 69 18.28 -5.71 -1.99
N ARG A 70 17.36 -6.65 -1.81
CA ARG A 70 16.75 -7.44 -2.87
C ARG A 70 15.39 -6.88 -3.23
N TRP A 71 15.19 -6.57 -4.51
CA TRP A 71 13.94 -5.97 -4.97
C TRP A 71 12.80 -6.98 -5.19
N LEU A 72 13.12 -8.25 -5.52
CA LEU A 72 12.11 -9.27 -5.79
C LEU A 72 12.56 -10.70 -5.41
N PRO A 73 11.90 -11.40 -4.47
CA PRO A 73 10.92 -10.83 -3.54
C PRO A 73 11.58 -9.76 -2.65
N PRO A 74 10.85 -8.68 -2.29
CA PRO A 74 11.40 -7.58 -1.50
C PRO A 74 11.93 -8.08 -0.15
N GLY A 75 13.17 -7.74 0.17
CA GLY A 75 13.84 -8.20 1.39
C GLY A 75 15.31 -7.81 1.42
N TYR A 76 16.04 -8.35 2.39
CA TYR A 76 17.50 -8.30 2.45
C TYR A 76 18.10 -9.67 2.15
N ASP A 77 19.14 -9.69 1.31
CA ASP A 77 20.09 -10.80 1.23
C ASP A 77 21.21 -10.55 2.25
N CYS A 78 21.63 -11.59 2.95
CA CYS A 78 22.58 -11.46 4.05
C CYS A 78 23.79 -12.33 3.82
N SER A 79 24.96 -11.72 3.93
CA SER A 79 26.25 -12.39 3.90
C SER A 79 26.96 -12.17 5.23
N TYR A 80 27.56 -13.24 5.72
CA TYR A 80 28.31 -13.27 6.95
C TYR A 80 29.77 -13.35 6.54
N ASP A 81 30.48 -12.22 6.61
CA ASP A 81 31.93 -12.24 6.37
C ASP A 81 32.58 -12.80 7.64
N SER A 82 33.11 -14.02 7.53
CA SER A 82 33.78 -14.77 8.59
C SER A 82 35.26 -14.40 8.74
#